data_AF-A0A528CPC3-F1
#
_entry.id   AF-A0A528CPC3-F1
#
_cell.length_a   1.000
_cell.length_b   1.000
_cell.length_c   1.000
_cell.angle_alpha   90.00
_cell.angle_beta   90.00
_cell.angle_gamma   90.00
#
_symmetry.space_group_name_H-M   'P 1'
#
loop_
_entity.id
_entity.type
_entity.pdbx_description
1 polymer ?
#
loop_
_entity_poly.entity_id
_entity_poly.type
_entity_poly.pdbx_seq_one_letter_code
_entity_poly.pdbx_strand_id
1 'polypeptide(L)' 'NNTEFGLASYFYSRDVSKIFRVAEALEYGMVGVNTGLISTEVAPFGGIKQSGLGREGSKYGIDDYTEMKYLCLSV' A
#
# COMPACT_ATOMS: atom_id res chain seq x y z
N ASN A 1 -13.45 -6.78 -3.78
CA ASN A 1 -12.94 -8.02 -3.16
C ASN A 1 -13.13 -9.26 -4.01
N ASN A 2 -14.27 -9.47 -4.69
CA ASN A 2 -14.48 -10.62 -5.60
C ASN A 2 -13.67 -10.51 -6.91
N THR A 3 -12.35 -10.58 -6.80
CA THR A 3 -11.37 -10.53 -7.87
C THR A 3 -10.04 -11.08 -7.34
N GLU A 4 -9.25 -11.69 -8.22
CA GLU A 4 -7.90 -12.17 -7.93
C GLU A 4 -6.87 -11.03 -7.80
N PHE A 5 -7.24 -9.80 -8.17
CA PHE A 5 -6.38 -8.62 -8.13
C PHE A 5 -6.68 -7.70 -6.93
N GLY A 6 -5.72 -6.84 -6.59
CA GLY A 6 -5.78 -5.96 -5.43
C GLY A 6 -4.75 -4.83 -5.47
N LEU A 7 -4.62 -4.11 -6.60
CA LEU A 7 -3.67 -3.01 -6.73
C LEU A 7 -4.18 -1.70 -6.11
N ALA A 8 -5.08 -1.00 -6.81
CA ALA A 8 -5.65 0.26 -6.38
C ALA A 8 -7.18 0.20 -6.40
N SER A 9 -7.81 0.91 -5.47
CA SER A 9 -9.25 1.15 -5.44
C SER A 9 -9.53 2.62 -5.15
N TYR A 10 -10.68 3.10 -5.60
CA TYR A 10 -11.09 4.49 -5.41
C TYR A 10 -12.56 4.52 -5.02
N PHE A 11 -12.91 5.31 -4.00
CA PHE A 11 -14.30 5.56 -3.68
C PHE A 11 -14.51 6.96 -3.10
N TYR A 12 -15.76 7.41 -3.18
CA TYR A 12 -16.16 8.76 -2.77
C TYR A 12 -17.23 8.67 -1.69
N SER A 13 -17.03 9.39 -0.59
CA SER A 13 -18.01 9.49 0.49
C SER A 13 -17.80 10.76 1.30
N ARG A 14 -18.88 11.30 1.87
CA ARG A 14 -18.81 12.42 2.83
C ARG A 14 -18.88 11.96 4.28
N ASP A 15 -19.23 10.70 4.51
CA ASP A 15 -19.36 10.11 5.84
C ASP A 15 -18.02 9.51 6.27
N VAL A 16 -17.36 10.13 7.24
CA VAL A 16 -16.04 9.74 7.73
C VAL A 16 -16.04 8.33 8.33
N SER A 17 -17.09 7.95 9.06
CA SER A 17 -17.20 6.60 9.62
C SER A 17 -17.30 5.55 8.52
N LYS A 18 -18.03 5.85 7.44
CA LYS A 18 -18.09 4.98 6.26
C LYS A 18 -16.77 4.92 5.51
N ILE A 19 -16.01 6.03 5.43
CA ILE A 19 -14.68 6.05 4.80
C ILE A 19 -13.77 5.01 5.45
N PHE A 20 -13.57 5.08 6.75
CA PHE A 20 -12.67 4.15 7.45
C PHE A 20 -13.17 2.71 7.34
N ARG A 21 -14.47 2.47 7.58
CA ARG A 21 -15.06 1.12 7.48
C ARG A 21 -14.89 0.50 6.09
N VAL A 22 -15.06 1.27 5.03
CA VAL A 22 -14.90 0.77 3.65
C VAL A 22 -13.43 0.60 3.29
N ALA A 23 -12.59 1.58 3.63
CA ALA A 23 -11.15 1.53 3.33
C ALA A 23 -10.47 0.32 3.98
N GLU A 24 -10.82 -0.02 5.24
CA GLU A 24 -10.29 -1.20 5.94
C GLU A 24 -10.83 -2.53 5.38
N ALA A 25 -12.06 -2.53 4.85
CA ALA A 25 -12.68 -3.74 4.30
C ALA A 25 -12.21 -4.06 2.87
N LEU A 26 -11.58 -3.10 2.17
CA LEU A 26 -11.13 -3.25 0.80
C LEU A 26 -9.81 -4.04 0.74
N GLU A 27 -9.82 -5.15 0.01
CA GLU A 27 -8.62 -5.97 -0.22
C GLU A 27 -7.77 -5.42 -1.38
N TYR A 28 -7.18 -4.24 -1.18
CA TYR A 28 -6.32 -3.54 -2.13
C TYR A 28 -5.08 -2.98 -1.43
N GLY A 29 -3.95 -2.93 -2.12
CA GLY A 29 -2.73 -2.33 -1.58
C GLY A 29 -2.82 -0.81 -1.41
N MET A 30 -3.68 -0.15 -2.20
CA MET A 30 -3.87 1.29 -2.18
C MET A 30 -5.35 1.68 -2.31
N VAL A 31 -5.77 2.70 -1.57
CA VAL A 31 -7.16 3.20 -1.55
C VAL A 31 -7.17 4.73 -1.66
N GLY A 32 -7.73 5.26 -2.75
CA GLY A 32 -8.00 6.68 -2.91
C GLY A 32 -9.40 7.05 -2.42
N VAL A 33 -9.48 8.04 -1.52
CA VAL A 33 -10.75 8.53 -0.98
C VAL A 33 -10.96 9.97 -1.41
N ASN A 34 -12.08 10.24 -2.08
CA ASN A 34 -12.42 11.57 -2.58
C ASN A 34 -11.37 12.21 -3.52
N THR A 35 -10.52 11.39 -4.13
CA THR A 35 -9.53 11.78 -5.14
C THR A 35 -9.37 10.64 -6.16
N GLY A 36 -9.05 10.99 -7.41
CA GLY A 36 -8.63 10.03 -8.44
C GLY A 36 -7.12 9.89 -8.57
N LEU A 37 -6.35 10.69 -7.83
CA LEU A 37 -4.88 10.72 -7.87
C LEU A 37 -4.33 10.37 -6.50
N ILE A 38 -3.57 9.29 -6.43
CA ILE A 38 -2.89 8.80 -5.22
C ILE A 38 -1.39 8.57 -5.42
N SER A 39 -0.90 8.65 -6.65
CA SER A 39 0.51 8.40 -6.97
C SER A 39 1.38 9.57 -6.51
N THR A 40 2.37 9.27 -5.68
CA THR A 40 3.43 10.17 -5.23
C THR A 40 4.64 9.35 -4.81
N GLU A 41 5.82 9.90 -4.97
CA GLU A 41 7.10 9.31 -4.58
C GLU A 41 7.23 9.08 -3.07
N VAL A 42 6.48 9.78 -2.23
CA VAL A 42 6.59 9.68 -0.76
C VAL A 42 5.68 8.61 -0.14
N ALA A 43 4.77 8.01 -0.89
CA ALA A 43 3.85 6.97 -0.43
C ALA A 43 4.28 5.58 -0.97
N PRO A 44 4.06 4.49 -0.22
CA PRO A 44 4.31 3.15 -0.72
C PRO A 44 3.32 2.80 -1.84
N PHE A 45 3.85 2.44 -3.00
CA PHE A 45 3.11 1.97 -4.14
C PHE A 45 3.25 0.45 -4.28
N GLY A 46 2.13 -0.25 -4.38
CA GLY A 46 2.13 -1.70 -4.62
C GLY A 46 0.81 -2.36 -4.27
N GLY A 47 0.63 -3.58 -4.75
CA GLY A 47 -0.61 -4.34 -4.63
C GLY A 47 -0.57 -5.48 -3.63
N ILE A 48 -1.67 -6.22 -3.58
CA ILE A 48 -1.77 -7.51 -2.91
C ILE A 48 -2.40 -8.54 -3.86
N LYS A 49 -2.47 -9.81 -3.45
CA LYS A 49 -2.97 -10.93 -4.27
C LYS A 49 -2.14 -11.09 -5.55
N GLN A 50 -2.76 -11.30 -6.70
CA GLN A 50 -2.06 -11.38 -7.98
C GLN A 50 -1.54 -10.03 -8.50
N SER A 51 -1.79 -8.92 -7.79
CA SER A 51 -1.25 -7.61 -8.16
C SER A 51 0.20 -7.39 -7.74
N GLY A 52 0.84 -8.39 -7.13
CA GLY A 52 2.28 -8.38 -6.84
C GLY A 52 2.61 -8.44 -5.34
N LEU A 53 3.91 -8.40 -5.09
CA LEU A 53 4.56 -8.42 -3.77
C LEU A 53 5.50 -7.22 -3.65
N GLY A 54 5.90 -6.86 -2.43
CA GLY A 54 6.79 -5.71 -2.20
C GLY A 54 6.08 -4.36 -2.28
N ARG A 55 6.84 -3.28 -2.05
CA ARG A 55 6.37 -1.89 -2.17
C ARG A 55 7.49 -1.03 -2.73
N GLU A 56 7.17 -0.18 -3.70
CA GLU A 56 8.06 0.84 -4.23
C GLU A 56 7.70 2.22 -3.69
N GLY A 57 8.59 3.21 -3.85
CA GLY A 57 8.40 4.56 -3.31
C GLY A 57 8.41 4.65 -1.78
N SER A 58 8.33 5.87 -1.25
CA SER A 58 8.52 6.19 0.18
C SER A 58 9.84 5.66 0.75
N LYS A 59 9.91 5.51 2.08
CA LYS A 59 11.02 4.83 2.75
C LYS A 59 11.07 3.31 2.48
N TYR A 60 9.96 2.70 2.06
CA TYR A 60 9.88 1.25 1.85
C TYR A 60 10.49 0.81 0.51
N GLY A 61 10.50 1.71 -0.48
CA GLY A 61 10.93 1.39 -1.84
C GLY A 61 12.40 1.01 -1.97
N ILE A 62 13.24 1.28 -0.96
CA ILE A 62 14.65 0.87 -0.96
C ILE A 62 14.87 -0.53 -0.38
N ASP A 63 13.90 -1.08 0.36
CA ASP A 63 14.06 -2.31 1.12
C ASP A 63 14.37 -3.50 0.18
N ASP A 64 13.73 -3.55 -0.99
CA ASP A 64 13.95 -4.59 -2.01
C ASP A 64 15.26 -4.43 -2.80
N TYR A 65 15.98 -3.31 -2.62
CA TYR A 65 17.27 -3.03 -3.28
C TYR A 65 18.46 -3.08 -2.33
N THR A 66 18.25 -3.40 -1.06
CA THR A 66 19.30 -3.46 -0.04
C THR A 66 19.29 -4.79 0.69
N GLU A 67 20.47 -5.21 1.15
CA GLU A 67 20.62 -6.48 1.86
C GLU A 67 20.78 -6.21 3.36
N MET A 68 19.81 -6.67 4.14
CA MET A 68 19.85 -6.57 5.60
C MET A 68 20.97 -7.47 6.16
N LYS A 69 21.98 -6.84 6.77
CA LYS A 69 23.13 -7.54 7.35
C LYS A 69 23.26 -7.24 8.84
N TYR A 70 23.20 -8.29 9.65
CA TYR A 70 23.42 -8.21 11.09
C TYR A 70 24.90 -8.42 11.43
N LEU A 71 25.45 -7.59 12.32
CA LEU A 71 26.78 -7.72 12.90
C LEU A 71 26.67 -7.70 14.42
N CYS A 72 27.20 -8.73 15.09
CA CYS A 72 27.28 -8.83 16.54
C CYS A 72 28.75 -8.80 16.96
N LEU A 73 29.17 -7.76 17.67
CA LEU A 73 30.52 -7.66 18.23
C LEU A 73 30.45 -7.88 19.75
N SER A 74 31.04 -8.97 20.23
CA SER A 74 31.29 -9.16 21.66
C SER A 74 32.54 -8.38 22.05
N VAL A 75 32.44 -7.59 23.12
CA VAL A 75 33.56 -6.91 23.78
C VAL A 75 33.80 -7.49 25.17
#